data_AF-A0A3A0CPK7-F1
#
_entry.id   AF-A0A3A0CPK7-F1
#
_cell.length_a   1.000
_cell.length_b   1.000
_cell.length_c   1.000
_cell.angle_alpha   90.00
_cell.angle_beta   90.00
_cell.angle_gamma   90.00
#
_symmetry.space_group_name_H-M   'P 1'
#
loop_
_entity.id
_entity.type
_entity.pdbx_description
1 polymer ?
#
loop_
_entity_poly.entity_id
_entity_poly.type
_entity_poly.pdbx_seq_one_letter_code
_entity_poly.pdbx_strand_id
1 'polypeptide(L)'
;MKAVLRTSIMAQSPASPQASPPNELSPEDRMLVRLRDQLYGGNWEEMILDLKCRLRGEPYIFKLASRIQDDLNRIERLRAMGSQRGDPPNEPPSSRNA
;
A
#
# COMPACT_ATOMS: atom_id res chain seq x y z
N MET A 1 -22.72 18.31 -57.68
CA MET A 1 -21.37 18.21 -57.06
C MET A 1 -21.53 18.70 -55.62
N LYS A 2 -21.26 18.00 -54.51
CA LYS A 2 -20.30 16.94 -54.19
C LYS A 2 -20.91 15.92 -53.21
N ALA A 3 -20.38 14.71 -53.28
CA ALA A 3 -20.69 13.54 -52.46
C ALA A 3 -19.68 13.40 -51.30
N VAL A 4 -20.21 12.97 -50.13
CA VAL A 4 -19.74 12.00 -49.11
C VAL A 4 -18.26 11.98 -48.66
N LEU A 5 -18.06 11.47 -47.42
CA LEU A 5 -16.84 10.98 -46.75
C LEU A 5 -16.19 12.05 -45.84
N ARG A 6 -15.83 11.80 -44.57
CA ARG A 6 -15.60 10.55 -43.83
C ARG A 6 -15.55 10.89 -42.33
N THR A 7 -16.17 10.06 -41.50
CA THR A 7 -15.87 10.01 -40.07
C THR A 7 -14.38 9.71 -39.88
N SER A 8 -13.68 10.48 -39.04
CA SER A 8 -12.30 10.18 -38.65
C SER A 8 -12.24 10.11 -37.12
N ILE A 9 -12.07 8.88 -36.66
CA ILE A 9 -11.91 8.45 -35.29
C ILE A 9 -10.40 8.53 -34.98
N MET A 10 -10.07 8.95 -33.74
CA MET A 10 -8.79 8.80 -33.01
C MET A 10 -7.68 9.84 -33.24
N ALA A 11 -7.49 10.67 -32.21
CA ALA A 11 -6.17 10.85 -31.61
C ALA A 11 -6.35 10.82 -30.08
N GLN A 12 -6.51 9.61 -29.52
CA GLN A 12 -6.32 9.43 -28.09
C GLN A 12 -4.86 9.76 -27.79
N SER A 13 -4.65 10.87 -27.10
CA SER A 13 -3.35 11.23 -26.54
C SER A 13 -2.85 10.10 -25.64
N PRO A 14 -1.55 9.77 -25.65
CA PRO A 14 -1.05 8.64 -24.89
C PRO A 14 -1.29 8.89 -23.40
N ALA A 15 -1.89 7.89 -22.76
CA ALA A 15 -2.17 7.88 -21.34
C ALA A 15 -0.95 8.35 -20.55
N SER A 16 -1.09 9.50 -19.90
CA SER A 16 -0.27 9.83 -18.74
C SER A 16 -0.37 8.66 -17.75
N PRO A 17 0.69 8.31 -17.01
CA PRO A 17 0.61 7.25 -16.01
C PRO A 17 -0.41 7.70 -14.97
N GLN A 18 -1.64 7.21 -15.10
CA GLN A 18 -2.75 7.61 -14.25
C GLN A 18 -2.44 7.07 -12.85
N ALA A 19 -1.87 7.93 -12.01
CA ALA A 19 -1.96 7.77 -10.58
C ALA A 19 -3.46 7.60 -10.26
N SER A 20 -3.82 6.41 -9.77
CA SER A 20 -5.20 6.09 -9.39
C SER A 20 -5.80 7.19 -8.51
N PRO A 21 -7.10 7.48 -8.63
CA PRO A 21 -7.74 8.58 -7.91
C PRO A 21 -7.51 8.44 -6.39
N PRO A 22 -7.43 9.57 -5.66
CA PRO A 22 -6.87 9.65 -4.30
C PRO A 22 -7.70 9.00 -3.19
N ASN A 23 -8.67 8.12 -3.50
CA ASN A 23 -9.60 7.57 -2.52
C ASN A 23 -9.80 6.05 -2.56
N GLU A 24 -9.15 5.33 -3.48
CA GLU A 24 -9.21 3.86 -3.52
C GLU A 24 -7.81 3.27 -3.33
N LEU A 25 -7.66 2.41 -2.31
CA LEU A 25 -6.44 1.66 -2.07
C LEU A 25 -6.07 0.84 -3.31
N SER A 26 -4.80 0.83 -3.72
CA SER A 26 -4.34 -0.05 -4.80
C SER A 26 -4.48 -1.54 -4.41
N PRO A 27 -4.44 -2.48 -5.36
CA PRO A 27 -4.38 -3.91 -5.05
C PRO A 27 -3.26 -4.26 -4.07
N GLU A 28 -2.09 -3.66 -4.23
CA GLU A 28 -0.92 -3.84 -3.36
C GLU A 28 -1.19 -3.29 -1.96
N ASP A 29 -1.78 -2.10 -1.86
CA ASP A 29 -2.14 -1.52 -0.55
C ASP A 29 -3.14 -2.40 0.20
N ARG A 30 -4.18 -2.89 -0.49
CA ARG A 30 -5.17 -3.80 0.10
C ARG A 30 -4.54 -5.11 0.56
N MET A 31 -3.56 -5.62 -0.19
CA MET A 31 -2.82 -6.81 0.19
C MET A 31 -2.02 -6.57 1.48
N LEU A 32 -1.33 -5.42 1.58
CA LEU A 32 -0.58 -5.06 2.78
C LEU A 32 -1.47 -4.98 4.03
N VAL A 33 -2.64 -4.35 3.92
CA VAL A 33 -3.63 -4.30 5.01
C VAL A 33 -4.09 -5.70 5.42
N ARG A 34 -4.43 -6.57 4.46
CA ARG A 34 -4.84 -7.95 4.77
C ARG A 34 -3.73 -8.75 5.45
N LEU A 35 -2.49 -8.62 5.00
CA LEU A 35 -1.35 -9.32 5.59
C LEU A 35 -1.09 -8.83 7.02
N ARG A 36 -1.14 -7.52 7.24
CA ARG A 36 -1.07 -6.93 8.59
C ARG A 36 -2.12 -7.54 9.52
N ASP A 37 -3.37 -7.60 9.09
CA ASP A 37 -4.46 -8.09 9.93
C ASP A 37 -4.35 -9.60 10.22
N GLN A 38 -3.92 -10.39 9.23
CA GLN A 38 -3.84 -11.85 9.36
C GLN A 38 -2.58 -12.33 10.08
N LEU A 39 -1.44 -11.66 9.90
CA LEU A 39 -0.14 -12.13 10.39
C LEU A 39 0.40 -11.33 11.58
N TYR A 40 -0.01 -10.07 11.69
CA TYR A 40 0.55 -9.12 12.66
C TYR A 40 -0.52 -8.51 13.57
N GLY A 41 -1.73 -9.09 13.61
CA GLY A 41 -2.81 -8.63 14.49
C GLY A 41 -3.20 -7.16 14.32
N GLY A 42 -3.01 -6.60 13.12
CA GLY A 42 -3.27 -5.18 12.85
C GLY A 42 -2.09 -4.24 13.15
N ASN A 43 -0.95 -4.76 13.63
CA ASN A 43 0.21 -3.96 14.00
C ASN A 43 1.14 -3.68 12.80
N TRP A 44 1.23 -2.41 12.39
CA TRP A 44 2.14 -1.99 11.33
C TRP A 44 3.62 -2.10 11.71
N GLU A 45 3.98 -1.90 12.98
CA GLU A 45 5.39 -1.88 13.41
C GLU A 45 6.03 -3.27 13.28
N GLU A 46 5.30 -4.33 13.62
CA GLU A 46 5.79 -5.70 13.49
C GLU A 46 5.98 -6.09 12.02
N MET A 47 5.06 -5.66 11.15
CA MET A 47 5.20 -5.87 9.71
C MET A 47 6.41 -5.09 9.14
N ILE A 48 6.62 -3.84 9.58
CA ILE A 48 7.80 -3.04 9.18
C ILE A 48 9.09 -3.70 9.68
N LEU A 49 9.11 -4.23 10.91
CA LEU A 49 10.26 -4.93 11.45
C LEU A 49 10.62 -6.14 10.59
N ASP A 50 9.65 -6.95 10.20
CA ASP A 50 9.85 -8.12 9.33
C ASP A 50 10.46 -7.73 7.97
N LEU A 51 9.92 -6.68 7.33
CA LEU A 51 10.47 -6.13 6.09
C LEU A 51 11.91 -5.65 6.25
N LYS A 52 12.25 -5.04 7.39
CA LYS A 52 13.62 -4.61 7.70
C LYS A 52 14.54 -5.81 7.99
N CYS A 53 14.08 -6.85 8.68
CA CYS A 53 14.82 -8.10 8.86
C CYS A 53 15.17 -8.72 7.50
N ARG A 54 14.21 -8.74 6.59
CA ARG A 54 14.43 -9.22 5.21
C ARG A 54 15.48 -8.41 4.46
N LEU A 55 15.55 -7.08 4.64
CA LEU A 55 16.62 -6.25 4.06
C LEU A 55 18.01 -6.59 4.61
N ARG A 56 18.09 -7.02 5.88
CA ARG A 56 19.34 -7.43 6.54
C ARG A 56 19.72 -8.89 6.27
N GLY A 57 18.86 -9.66 5.61
CA GLY A 57 19.06 -11.11 5.41
C GLY A 57 18.78 -11.93 6.68
N GLU A 58 18.05 -11.37 7.64
CA GLU A 58 17.60 -12.06 8.84
C GLU A 58 16.33 -12.88 8.56
N PRO A 59 15.95 -13.83 9.45
CA PRO A 59 14.69 -14.55 9.35
C PRO A 59 13.48 -13.62 9.29
N TYR A 60 12.50 -13.97 8.46
CA TYR A 60 11.28 -13.20 8.20
C TYR A 60 10.08 -14.14 7.97
N ILE A 61 8.86 -13.64 8.12
CA ILE A 61 7.63 -14.44 8.13
C ILE A 61 7.03 -14.63 6.73
N PHE A 62 7.14 -13.64 5.83
CA PHE A 62 6.48 -13.68 4.52
C PHE A 62 7.27 -12.98 3.39
N LYS A 63 6.90 -13.29 2.13
CA LYS A 63 7.54 -12.70 0.95
C LYS A 63 6.52 -12.04 0.02
N LEU A 64 6.73 -10.76 -0.26
CA LEU A 64 6.03 -10.01 -1.31
C LEU A 64 6.78 -10.08 -2.65
N ALA A 65 6.01 -9.98 -3.74
CA ALA A 65 6.53 -9.91 -5.11
C ALA A 65 7.10 -8.52 -5.45
N SER A 66 6.66 -7.47 -4.76
CA SER A 66 7.15 -6.10 -4.86
C SER A 66 8.54 -5.93 -4.22
N ARG A 67 9.20 -4.80 -4.54
CA ARG A 67 10.43 -4.40 -3.86
C ARG A 67 10.10 -3.96 -2.44
N ILE A 68 10.87 -4.43 -1.46
CA ILE A 68 10.65 -4.14 -0.03
C ILE A 68 10.53 -2.63 0.24
N GLN A 69 11.34 -1.81 -0.44
CA GLN A 69 11.29 -0.36 -0.27
C GLN A 69 9.95 0.25 -0.72
N ASP A 70 9.34 -0.29 -1.77
CA ASP A 70 8.03 0.17 -2.24
C ASP A 70 6.94 -0.18 -1.23
N ASP A 71 7.04 -1.35 -0.61
CA ASP A 71 6.09 -1.78 0.44
C ASP A 71 6.21 -0.93 1.70
N LEU A 72 7.44 -0.59 2.12
CA LEU A 72 7.67 0.36 3.22
C LEU A 72 7.02 1.72 2.92
N ASN A 73 7.22 2.26 1.72
CA ASN A 73 6.62 3.53 1.33
C ASN A 73 5.08 3.48 1.32
N ARG A 74 4.50 2.35 0.87
CA ARG A 74 3.05 2.13 0.91
C ARG A 74 2.54 2.07 2.35
N ILE A 75 3.21 1.34 3.24
CA ILE A 75 2.81 1.24 4.65
C ILE A 75 2.81 2.62 5.31
N GLU A 76 3.85 3.44 5.10
CA GLU A 76 3.90 4.80 5.64
C GLU A 76 2.70 5.65 5.15
N ARG A 77 2.39 5.58 3.85
CA ARG A 77 1.20 6.24 3.29
C ARG A 77 -0.09 5.72 3.92
N LEU A 78 -0.22 4.39 4.09
CA LEU A 78 -1.41 3.76 4.67
C LEU A 78 -1.62 4.16 6.14
N ARG A 79 -0.55 4.25 6.92
CA ARG A 79 -0.60 4.75 8.31
C ARG A 79 -1.08 6.19 8.37
N ALA A 80 -0.53 7.05 7.51
CA ALA A 80 -0.95 8.45 7.45
C ALA A 80 -2.45 8.59 7.11
N MET A 81 -3.00 7.69 6.27
CA MET A 81 -4.43 7.66 5.95
C MET A 81 -5.29 7.07 7.08
N GLY A 82 -4.80 6.04 7.77
CA GLY A 82 -5.52 5.33 8.85
C GLY A 82 -5.59 6.09 10.17
N SER A 83 -4.55 6.87 10.52
CA SER A 83 -4.54 7.72 11.72
C SER A 83 -5.64 8.79 11.71
N GLN A 84 -6.22 9.09 10.54
CA GLN A 84 -7.35 10.01 10.41
C GLN A 84 -8.72 9.34 10.63
N ARG A 85 -8.79 8.00 10.73
CA ARG A 85 -10.03 7.23 10.87
C ARG A 85 -10.21 6.48 12.20
N GLY A 86 -9.29 6.62 13.16
CA GLY A 86 -9.48 6.13 14.54
C GLY A 86 -8.81 4.79 14.86
N ASP A 87 -7.49 4.72 14.68
CA ASP A 87 -6.66 3.69 15.33
C ASP A 87 -6.20 4.30 16.68
N PRO A 88 -6.49 3.68 17.84
CA PRO A 88 -5.99 4.22 19.11
C PRO A 88 -4.45 4.24 19.09
N PRO A 89 -3.81 5.24 19.71
CA PRO A 89 -2.36 5.23 19.83
C PRO A 89 -1.97 3.96 20.57
N ASN A 90 -1.16 3.11 19.93
CA ASN A 90 -0.56 1.93 20.52
C ASN A 90 0.20 2.35 21.79
N GLU A 91 -0.42 2.21 22.96
CA GLU A 91 0.30 2.26 24.21
C GLU A 91 1.21 1.03 24.25
N PRO A 92 2.52 1.19 24.47
CA PRO A 92 3.38 0.03 24.74
C PRO A 92 2.79 -0.70 25.96
N PRO A 93 2.89 -2.04 26.05
CA PRO A 93 2.39 -2.78 27.18
C PRO A 93 3.03 -2.20 28.45
N SER A 94 2.24 -1.44 29.21
CA SER A 94 2.65 -0.84 30.47
C SER A 94 3.16 -2.00 31.32
N SER A 95 4.45 -1.93 31.64
CA SER A 95 5.14 -2.91 32.47
C SER A 95 4.30 -3.20 33.70
N ARG A 96 3.85 -4.45 33.74
CA ARG A 96 3.18 -5.14 34.83
C ARG A 96 3.83 -4.86 36.18
N ASN A 97 2.99 -4.54 37.16
CA ASN A 97 3.10 -4.75 38.61
C ASN A 97 4.47 -4.55 39.30
N ALA A 98 4.48 -3.62 40.25
CA ALA A 98 5.14 -3.78 41.55
C ALA A 98 4.24 -3.17 42.62
#